data_AF-A0A2E7SJ03-F1
#
_entry.id   AF-A0A2E7SJ03-F1
#
_cell.length_a   1.000
_cell.length_b   1.000
_cell.length_c   1.000
_cell.angle_alpha   90.00
_cell.angle_beta   90.00
_cell.angle_gamma   90.00
#
_symmetry.space_group_name_H-M   'P 1'
#
loop_
_entity.id
_entity.type
_entity.pdbx_description
1 polymer ?
#
loop_
_entity_poly.entity_id
_entity_poly.type
_entity_poly.pdbx_seq_one_letter_code
_entity_poly.pdbx_strand_id
1 'polypeptide(L)'
;MSATVNPYVETVSIYINVTGDSAAAFGNTGYSSDVTVTIRVNNQDLFKWSDSIDKGETQSLNFTTSEVEIVGGWEILLESNDAASDFTYAYEWYNYYQASS
;
A
#
# COMPACT_ATOMS: atom_id res chain seq x y z
N MET A 1 -35.11 5.10 10.59
CA MET A 1 -34.90 5.49 9.19
C MET A 1 -33.82 4.58 8.64
N SER A 2 -34.10 3.86 7.55
CA SER A 2 -33.11 3.01 6.88
C SER A 2 -32.40 3.88 5.85
N ALA A 3 -31.10 4.10 6.00
CA ALA A 3 -30.31 4.75 4.98
C ALA A 3 -29.98 3.72 3.89
N THR A 4 -30.35 4.00 2.64
CA THR A 4 -29.91 3.21 1.49
C THR A 4 -28.47 3.63 1.21
N VAL A 5 -27.48 2.91 1.76
CA VAL A 5 -26.08 3.20 1.49
C VAL A 5 -25.80 2.89 0.02
N ASN A 6 -25.35 3.88 -0.73
CA ASN A 6 -24.87 3.69 -2.09
C ASN A 6 -23.61 2.81 -2.05
N PRO A 7 -23.58 1.61 -2.67
CA PRO A 7 -22.40 0.74 -2.64
C PRO A 7 -21.24 1.27 -3.49
N TYR A 8 -21.44 2.32 -4.29
CA TYR A 8 -20.40 2.92 -5.10
C TYR A 8 -19.49 3.80 -4.23
N VAL A 9 -18.23 3.37 -4.10
CA VAL A 9 -17.14 4.18 -3.54
C VAL A 9 -16.81 5.25 -4.58
N GLU A 10 -16.90 6.51 -4.17
CA GLU A 10 -16.57 7.66 -5.00
C GLU A 10 -15.06 7.91 -5.01
N THR A 11 -14.37 7.65 -3.90
CA THR A 11 -12.92 7.82 -3.80
C THR A 11 -12.31 6.82 -2.83
N VAL A 12 -11.20 6.21 -3.23
CA VAL A 12 -10.33 5.39 -2.38
C VAL A 12 -9.03 6.16 -2.18
N SER A 13 -8.62 6.33 -0.92
CA SER A 13 -7.31 6.89 -0.56
C SER A 13 -6.59 5.92 0.37
N ILE A 14 -5.38 5.54 -0.02
CA ILE A 14 -4.54 4.60 0.69
C ILE A 14 -3.20 5.28 0.97
N TYR A 15 -2.87 5.40 2.25
CA TYR A 15 -1.59 5.91 2.72
C TYR A 15 -0.79 4.77 3.31
N ILE A 16 0.46 4.62 2.91
CA ILE A 16 1.33 3.53 3.37
C ILE A 16 2.66 4.14 3.79
N ASN A 17 3.07 3.85 5.01
CA ASN A 17 4.43 4.09 5.48
C ASN A 17 5.15 2.75 5.54
N VAL A 18 6.33 2.68 4.95
CA VAL A 18 7.20 1.51 4.99
C VAL A 18 8.51 1.94 5.62
N THR A 19 8.95 1.21 6.66
CA THR A 19 10.21 1.45 7.34
C THR A 19 11.16 0.30 7.05
N GLY A 20 12.37 0.60 6.58
CA GLY A 20 13.38 -0.42 6.36
C GLY A 20 13.88 -0.97 7.70
N ASP A 21 13.92 -2.29 7.86
CA ASP A 21 14.29 -2.94 9.12
C ASP A 21 15.37 -4.01 8.99
N SER A 22 15.81 -4.30 7.76
CA SER A 22 16.89 -5.25 7.45
C SER A 22 18.03 -5.19 8.47
N ALA A 23 18.35 -6.34 9.06
CA ALA A 23 19.56 -6.50 9.85
C ALA A 23 20.78 -6.61 8.93
N ALA A 24 21.95 -6.16 9.37
CA ALA A 24 23.18 -6.38 8.60
C ALA A 24 23.38 -7.88 8.36
N ALA A 25 23.38 -8.28 7.09
CA ALA A 25 23.90 -9.57 6.71
C ALA A 25 25.41 -9.65 7.02
N PHE A 26 25.88 -10.81 7.49
CA PHE A 26 27.31 -11.08 7.69
C PHE A 26 28.08 -10.85 6.37
N GLY A 27 28.77 -9.72 6.24
CA GLY A 27 29.62 -9.42 5.09
C GLY A 27 29.64 -7.98 4.57
N ASN A 28 28.66 -7.12 4.94
CA ASN A 28 28.40 -5.79 4.36
C ASN A 28 28.12 -5.85 2.82
N THR A 29 27.08 -5.22 2.27
CA THR A 29 27.00 -3.77 2.07
C THR A 29 25.55 -3.27 1.94
N GLY A 30 24.85 -3.11 3.07
CA GLY A 30 23.57 -2.39 3.10
C GLY A 30 22.75 -2.80 4.31
N TYR A 31 22.29 -1.82 5.06
CA TYR A 31 21.19 -2.01 6.02
C TYR A 31 19.87 -1.69 5.33
N SER A 32 19.71 -2.05 4.06
CA SER A 32 18.54 -1.64 3.30
C SER A 32 17.60 -2.81 3.04
N SER A 33 16.35 -2.48 2.84
CA SER A 33 15.25 -3.43 2.64
C SER A 33 14.72 -3.20 1.24
N ASP A 34 14.83 -4.20 0.37
CA ASP A 34 14.14 -4.14 -0.92
C ASP A 34 12.65 -4.34 -0.65
N VAL A 35 11.85 -3.33 -0.99
CA VAL A 35 10.40 -3.35 -0.81
C VAL A 35 9.72 -3.05 -2.12
N THR A 36 8.74 -3.88 -2.46
CA THR A 36 7.76 -3.63 -3.51
C THR A 36 6.37 -3.52 -2.89
N VAL A 37 5.70 -2.42 -3.16
CA VAL A 37 4.30 -2.16 -2.79
C VAL A 37 3.44 -2.19 -4.04
N THR A 38 2.43 -3.06 -4.07
CA THR A 38 1.46 -3.13 -5.16
C THR A 38 0.05 -2.94 -4.61
N ILE A 39 -0.73 -2.05 -5.22
CA ILE A 39 -2.16 -1.89 -4.92
C ILE A 39 -2.93 -2.51 -6.08
N ARG A 40 -3.78 -3.48 -5.77
CA ARG A 40 -4.59 -4.22 -6.73
C ARG A 40 -6.07 -4.07 -6.45
N VAL A 41 -6.85 -4.15 -7.52
CA VAL A 41 -8.30 -4.39 -7.46
C VAL A 41 -8.63 -5.53 -8.40
N ASN A 42 -9.44 -6.50 -7.96
CA ASN A 42 -9.88 -7.62 -8.82
C ASN A 42 -8.71 -8.29 -9.59
N ASN A 43 -7.57 -8.49 -8.92
CA ASN A 43 -6.31 -9.02 -9.49
C ASN A 43 -5.64 -8.15 -10.57
N GLN A 44 -6.02 -6.89 -10.72
CA GLN A 44 -5.38 -5.93 -11.62
C GLN A 44 -4.57 -4.91 -10.81
N ASP A 45 -3.30 -4.73 -11.18
CA ASP A 45 -2.38 -3.76 -10.58
C ASP A 45 -2.80 -2.35 -10.99
N LEU A 46 -3.15 -1.52 -10.00
CA LEU A 46 -3.47 -0.10 -10.19
C LEU A 46 -2.27 0.79 -9.89
N PHE A 47 -1.44 0.37 -8.95
CA PHE A 47 -0.25 1.08 -8.55
C PHE A 47 0.84 0.09 -8.16
N LYS A 48 2.07 0.40 -8.52
CA LYS A 48 3.25 -0.36 -8.14
C LYS A 48 4.41 0.60 -7.87
N TRP A 49 5.04 0.42 -6.73
CA TRP A 49 6.23 1.15 -6.31
C TRP A 49 7.25 0.18 -5.74
N SER A 50 8.53 0.44 -5.98
CA SER A 50 9.62 -0.39 -5.50
C SER A 50 10.82 0.46 -5.16
N ASP A 51 11.44 0.23 -4.01
CA ASP A 51 12.64 0.96 -3.58
C ASP A 51 13.46 0.15 -2.57
N SER A 52 14.70 0.59 -2.34
CA SER A 52 15.60 0.07 -1.31
C SER A 52 15.64 1.06 -0.14
N ILE A 53 14.99 0.73 0.96
CA ILE A 53 14.84 1.61 2.12
C ILE A 53 15.90 1.30 3.17
N ASP A 54 16.71 2.28 3.55
CA ASP A 54 17.73 2.13 4.60
C ASP A 54 17.11 1.86 5.98
N LYS A 55 17.86 1.20 6.87
CA LYS A 55 17.37 0.79 8.18
C LYS A 55 16.99 2.00 9.03
N GLY A 56 15.76 1.99 9.52
CA GLY A 56 15.16 3.08 10.29
C GLY A 56 14.69 4.25 9.42
N GLU A 57 14.98 4.26 8.12
CA GLU A 57 14.36 5.20 7.19
C GLU A 57 12.92 4.78 6.91
N THR A 58 12.04 5.76 6.76
CA THR A 58 10.63 5.55 6.43
C THR A 58 10.28 6.25 5.12
N GLN A 59 9.71 5.50 4.18
CA GLN A 59 9.14 6.02 2.95
C GLN A 59 7.61 6.07 3.06
N SER A 60 7.04 7.22 2.65
CA SER A 60 5.59 7.44 2.64
C SER A 60 5.05 7.41 1.21
N LEU A 61 4.03 6.59 1.00
CA LEU A 61 3.33 6.40 -0.26
C LEU A 61 1.88 6.83 -0.11
N ASN A 62 1.35 7.47 -1.15
CA ASN A 62 -0.06 7.82 -1.23
C ASN A 62 -0.63 7.40 -2.58
N PHE A 63 -1.75 6.70 -2.55
CA PHE A 63 -2.54 6.36 -3.72
C PHE A 63 -3.96 6.87 -3.53
N THR A 64 -4.45 7.65 -4.50
CA THR A 64 -5.84 8.11 -4.53
C THR A 64 -6.44 7.85 -5.91
N THR A 65 -7.63 7.28 -5.95
CA THR A 65 -8.43 7.18 -7.18
C THR A 65 -9.88 7.55 -6.89
N SER A 66 -10.52 8.20 -7.86
CA SER A 66 -11.92 8.67 -7.78
C SER A 66 -12.82 8.05 -8.86
N GLU A 67 -12.48 6.85 -9.33
CA GLU A 67 -13.25 6.20 -10.38
C GLU A 67 -14.34 5.30 -9.79
N VAL A 68 -15.59 5.72 -10.01
CA VAL A 68 -16.83 5.00 -9.65
C VAL A 68 -16.87 3.57 -10.21
N GLU A 69 -16.04 3.28 -11.23
CA GLU A 69 -15.96 1.98 -11.90
C GLU A 69 -15.05 0.97 -11.19
N ILE A 70 -14.25 1.39 -10.20
CA ILE A 70 -13.33 0.48 -9.49
C ILE A 70 -14.02 -0.12 -8.25
N VAL A 71 -15.07 -0.90 -8.50
CA VAL A 71 -15.76 -1.71 -7.49
C VAL A 71 -15.16 -3.11 -7.45
N GLY A 72 -14.74 -3.56 -6.28
CA GLY A 72 -14.13 -4.88 -6.19
C GLY A 72 -13.46 -5.19 -4.86
N GLY A 73 -12.82 -6.36 -4.83
CA GLY A 73 -11.89 -6.72 -3.77
C GLY A 73 -10.58 -6.00 -4.00
N TRP A 74 -10.11 -5.30 -2.97
CA TRP A 74 -8.85 -4.58 -3.03
C TRP A 74 -7.78 -5.24 -2.17
N GLU A 75 -6.53 -5.15 -2.62
CA GLU A 75 -5.37 -5.74 -1.94
C GLU A 75 -4.20 -4.75 -1.94
N ILE A 76 -3.46 -4.73 -0.83
CA ILE A 76 -2.12 -4.15 -0.74
C ILE A 76 -1.16 -5.32 -0.60
N LEU A 77 -0.27 -5.49 -1.57
CA LEU A 77 0.79 -6.49 -1.53
C LEU A 77 2.10 -5.82 -1.17
N LEU A 78 2.76 -6.37 -0.16
CA LEU A 78 4.06 -5.96 0.34
C LEU A 78 5.00 -7.14 0.13
N GLU A 79 5.96 -6.97 -0.76
CA GLU A 79 6.85 -8.02 -1.22
C GLU A 79 8.31 -7.57 -1.11
N SER A 80 9.23 -8.52 -0.90
CA SER A 80 10.65 -8.32 -1.13
C SER A 80 11.16 -9.40 -2.07
N ASN A 81 12.10 -9.03 -2.94
CA ASN A 81 12.80 -9.98 -3.81
C ASN A 81 14.05 -10.60 -3.13
N ASP A 82 14.40 -10.13 -1.93
CA ASP A 82 15.56 -10.57 -1.17
C ASP A 82 15.12 -11.18 0.16
N ALA A 83 15.50 -12.43 0.40
CA ALA A 83 15.16 -13.16 1.63
C ALA A 83 15.81 -12.58 2.89
N ALA A 84 16.85 -11.75 2.74
CA ALA A 84 17.47 -11.05 3.86
C ALA A 84 16.81 -9.70 4.17
N SER A 85 15.94 -9.20 3.30
CA SER A 85 15.24 -7.95 3.50
C SER A 85 14.12 -8.09 4.53
N ASP A 86 14.04 -7.13 5.44
CA ASP A 86 12.99 -7.06 6.45
C ASP A 86 12.49 -5.63 6.56
N PHE A 87 11.20 -5.44 6.73
CA PHE A 87 10.59 -4.11 6.79
C PHE A 87 9.30 -4.14 7.60
N THR A 88 9.02 -3.05 8.29
CA THR A 88 7.73 -2.81 8.92
C THR A 88 6.89 -1.87 8.09
N TYR A 89 5.58 -1.92 8.29
CA TYR A 89 4.66 -1.07 7.57
C TYR A 89 3.47 -0.65 8.44
N ALA A 90 2.96 0.53 8.14
CA ALA A 90 1.69 1.03 8.63
C ALA A 90 0.88 1.55 7.45
N TYR A 91 -0.43 1.32 7.45
CA TYR A 91 -1.29 1.83 6.41
C TYR A 91 -2.58 2.41 6.96
N GLU A 92 -3.09 3.42 6.28
CA GLU A 92 -4.42 3.96 6.49
C GLU A 92 -5.23 3.83 5.20
N TRP A 93 -6.47 3.38 5.35
CA TRP A 93 -7.39 3.14 4.26
C TRP A 93 -8.65 3.96 4.45
N TYR A 94 -8.95 4.83 3.49
CA TYR A 94 -10.15 5.65 3.48
C TYR A 94 -10.99 5.36 2.25
N ASN A 95 -12.27 5.04 2.47
CA ASN A 95 -13.28 4.92 1.43
C ASN A 95 -14.28 6.07 1.62
N TYR A 96 -14.46 6.86 0.57
CA TYR A 96 -15.48 7.90 0.51
C TYR A 96 -16.63 7.40 -0.34
N TYR A 97 -17.81 7.33 0.26
CA TYR A 97 -19.03 6.89 -0.41
C TYR A 97 -19.83 8.12 -0.83
N GLN A 98 -20.42 8.06 -2.03
CA GLN A 98 -21.32 9.10 -2.46
C GLN A 98 -22.55 9.09 -1.52
N ALA A 99 -22.87 10.24 -0.94
CA ALA A 99 -24.07 10.37 -0.11
C ALA A 99 -25.31 10.06 -0.96
N SER A 100 -26.17 9.17 -0.48
CA SER A 100 -27.49 8.95 -1.07
C SER A 100 -28.34 10.21 -0.86
N SER A 101 -28.77 10.85 -1.95
CA SER A 101 -29.75 11.95 -1.94
C SER A 101 -31.17 11.44 -1.72
#